data_AF-A0A9Q3RZ38-F1
#
_entry.id   AF-A0A9Q3RZ38-F1
#
_cell.length_a   1.000
_cell.length_b   1.000
_cell.length_c   1.000
_cell.angle_alpha   90.00
_cell.angle_beta   90.00
_cell.angle_gamma   90.00
#
_symmetry.space_group_name_H-M   'P 1'
#
loop_
_entity.id
_entity.type
_entity.pdbx_description
1 polymer ?
#
loop_
_entity_poly.entity_id
_entity_poly.type
_entity_poly.pdbx_seq_one_letter_code
_entity_poly.pdbx_strand_id
1 'polypeptide(L)'
;MQDWPCELEMVPDDPAHEPDGTFFEGTGACGTCSVVDGVARIRYSSQMLANPNALAGTFAHELCHFLLWEAGDPPGGPDLMEHSTDCAAAYLGFGVLLANSARTFAKWQDDLYGYWQSSTAGYLSEQSLVTATAASAVLHGFDLGPAESGLKPYLRSDLKKAKRALAKNHPDLGSSLSEIDLLEYNYA
;
A
#
# COMPACT_ATOMS: atom_id res chain seq x y z
N MET A 1 14.80 1.19 -8.06
CA MET A 1 13.79 1.25 -9.15
C MET A 1 14.33 0.82 -10.51
N GLN A 2 15.61 1.03 -10.87
CA GLN A 2 16.15 0.49 -12.14
C GLN A 2 16.09 -1.05 -12.21
N ASP A 3 16.11 -1.72 -11.05
CA ASP A 3 16.04 -3.18 -10.93
C ASP A 3 14.61 -3.73 -10.74
N TRP A 4 13.58 -2.89 -10.86
CA TRP A 4 12.17 -3.30 -10.71
C TRP A 4 11.48 -3.15 -12.06
N PRO A 5 11.54 -4.16 -12.94
CA PRO A 5 10.95 -4.07 -14.28
C PRO A 5 9.44 -3.91 -14.15
N CYS A 6 8.96 -2.70 -14.46
CA CYS A 6 7.56 -2.32 -14.36
C CYS A 6 7.16 -1.46 -15.55
N GLU A 7 6.05 -1.81 -16.18
CA GLU A 7 5.40 -1.08 -17.26
C GLU A 7 4.09 -0.46 -16.77
N LEU A 8 3.81 0.76 -17.21
CA LEU A 8 2.54 1.44 -16.96
C LEU A 8 1.73 1.44 -18.24
N GLU A 9 0.50 0.93 -18.17
CA GLU A 9 -0.43 0.91 -19.30
C GLU A 9 -1.67 1.74 -18.96
N MET A 10 -1.90 2.80 -19.72
CA MET A 10 -3.13 3.57 -19.59
C MET A 10 -4.25 2.85 -20.34
N VAL A 11 -5.36 2.58 -19.65
CA VAL A 11 -6.55 2.00 -20.25
C VAL A 11 -7.57 3.14 -20.47
N PRO A 12 -8.05 3.34 -21.72
CA PRO A 12 -9.13 4.28 -22.00
C PRO A 12 -10.39 3.87 -21.26
N ASP A 13 -11.12 4.85 -20.75
CA ASP A 13 -12.44 4.62 -20.16
C ASP A 13 -13.49 4.44 -21.26
N ASP A 14 -13.43 3.31 -21.97
CA ASP A 14 -14.45 2.91 -22.94
C ASP A 14 -15.43 1.92 -22.30
N PRO A 15 -16.73 2.27 -22.18
CA PRO A 15 -17.75 1.35 -21.64
C PRO A 15 -17.94 0.07 -22.47
N ALA A 16 -17.36 -0.03 -23.68
CA ALA A 16 -17.38 -1.22 -24.52
C ALA A 16 -16.11 -2.10 -24.41
N HIS A 17 -15.11 -1.70 -23.63
CA HIS A 17 -13.91 -2.52 -23.43
C HIS A 17 -14.22 -3.63 -22.42
N GLU A 18 -14.55 -4.82 -22.92
CA GLU A 18 -14.56 -6.01 -22.08
C GLU A 18 -13.12 -6.28 -21.62
N PRO A 19 -12.86 -6.45 -20.30
CA PRO A 19 -11.55 -6.84 -19.84
C PRO A 19 -11.22 -8.20 -20.47
N ASP A 20 -10.16 -8.24 -21.28
CA ASP A 20 -9.61 -9.50 -21.79
C ASP A 20 -9.45 -10.44 -20.59
N GLY A 21 -10.04 -11.63 -20.69
CA GLY A 21 -10.37 -12.55 -19.59
C GLY A 21 -9.21 -13.15 -18.77
N THR A 22 -8.11 -12.43 -18.59
CA THR A 22 -7.19 -12.64 -17.48
C THR A 22 -7.81 -12.08 -16.21
N PHE A 23 -8.25 -12.95 -15.30
CA PHE A 23 -8.62 -12.54 -13.95
C PHE A 23 -7.41 -11.90 -13.28
N PHE A 24 -7.56 -10.64 -12.87
CA PHE A 24 -6.55 -9.83 -12.20
C PHE A 24 -6.70 -10.01 -10.69
N GLU A 25 -5.65 -10.47 -10.02
CA GLU A 25 -5.53 -10.34 -8.57
C GLU A 25 -5.10 -8.89 -8.29
N GLY A 26 -6.06 -8.08 -7.85
CA GLY A 26 -5.93 -6.64 -7.74
C GLY A 26 -7.33 -6.04 -7.77
N THR A 27 -8.00 -6.07 -6.62
CA THR A 27 -9.41 -5.72 -6.55
C THR A 27 -9.60 -4.21 -6.55
N GLY A 28 -9.59 -3.60 -7.73
CA GLY A 28 -10.41 -2.42 -7.95
C GLY A 28 -9.96 -1.39 -8.96
N ALA A 29 -10.94 -0.63 -9.43
CA ALA A 29 -10.93 0.42 -10.45
C ALA A 29 -9.90 1.58 -10.28
N CYS A 30 -8.90 1.45 -9.40
CA CYS A 30 -7.74 2.35 -9.34
C CYS A 30 -6.56 1.82 -10.16
N GLY A 31 -6.47 0.53 -10.38
CA GLY A 31 -5.37 -0.02 -11.15
C GLY A 31 -5.27 -1.50 -10.89
N THR A 32 -4.69 -2.21 -11.84
CA THR A 32 -4.47 -3.64 -11.70
C THR A 32 -3.02 -3.93 -11.99
N CYS A 33 -2.37 -4.68 -11.11
CA CYS A 33 -1.06 -5.25 -11.39
C CYS A 33 -1.24 -6.65 -11.99
N SER A 34 -0.41 -6.96 -12.99
CA SER A 34 -0.29 -8.30 -13.56
C SER A 34 1.18 -8.56 -13.87
N VAL A 35 1.61 -9.82 -13.82
CA VAL A 35 2.96 -10.19 -14.22
C VAL A 35 2.91 -10.87 -15.58
N VAL A 36 3.57 -10.27 -16.57
CA VAL A 36 3.69 -10.83 -17.92
C VAL A 36 5.17 -10.97 -18.23
N ASP A 37 5.63 -12.19 -18.50
CA ASP A 37 7.04 -12.51 -18.78
C ASP A 37 8.04 -12.00 -17.72
N GLY A 38 7.62 -12.01 -16.44
CA GLY A 38 8.43 -11.54 -15.31
C GLY A 38 8.50 -10.01 -15.17
N VAL A 39 7.69 -9.28 -15.94
CA VAL A 39 7.57 -7.82 -15.87
C VAL A 39 6.23 -7.46 -15.23
N ALA A 40 6.26 -6.59 -14.23
CA ALA A 40 5.05 -6.03 -13.65
C ALA A 40 4.38 -5.09 -14.66
N ARG A 41 3.10 -5.27 -14.92
CA ARG A 41 2.30 -4.38 -15.75
C ARG A 41 1.18 -3.81 -14.90
N ILE A 42 1.28 -2.52 -14.61
CA ILE A 42 0.28 -1.77 -13.84
C ILE A 42 -0.61 -1.02 -14.84
N ARG A 43 -1.86 -1.47 -14.95
CA ARG A 43 -2.89 -0.79 -15.73
C ARG A 43 -3.58 0.28 -14.88
N TYR A 44 -3.92 1.42 -15.47
CA TYR A 44 -4.66 2.49 -14.77
C TYR A 44 -5.64 3.20 -15.70
N SER A 45 -6.74 3.71 -15.15
CA SER A 45 -7.76 4.47 -15.87
C SER A 45 -7.27 5.89 -16.20
N SER A 46 -7.65 6.38 -17.38
CA SER A 46 -7.34 7.75 -17.80
C SER A 46 -7.93 8.82 -16.86
N GLN A 47 -9.07 8.55 -16.20
CA GLN A 47 -9.68 9.46 -15.22
C GLN A 47 -8.78 9.75 -14.01
N MET A 48 -7.87 8.83 -13.67
CA MET A 48 -6.99 9.01 -12.52
C MET A 48 -5.95 10.10 -12.71
N LEU A 49 -5.68 10.50 -13.95
CA LEU A 49 -4.83 11.65 -14.27
C LEU A 49 -5.37 12.95 -13.65
N ALA A 50 -6.66 13.02 -13.33
CA ALA A 50 -7.26 14.14 -12.63
C ALA A 50 -6.73 14.31 -11.19
N ASN A 51 -6.14 13.28 -10.60
CA ASN A 51 -5.54 13.33 -9.27
C ASN A 51 -4.17 12.60 -9.23
N PRO A 52 -3.09 13.26 -9.69
CA PRO A 52 -1.78 12.64 -9.83
C PRO A 52 -1.19 12.15 -8.50
N ASN A 53 -1.56 12.76 -7.36
CA ASN A 53 -1.11 12.31 -6.05
C ASN A 53 -1.72 10.95 -5.67
N ALA A 54 -3.02 10.78 -5.91
CA ALA A 54 -3.70 9.50 -5.72
C ALA A 54 -3.20 8.43 -6.68
N LEU A 55 -2.94 8.81 -7.94
CA LEU A 55 -2.36 7.93 -8.93
C LEU A 55 -0.97 7.43 -8.52
N ALA A 56 -0.10 8.33 -8.04
CA ALA A 56 1.22 7.95 -7.54
C ALA A 56 1.15 6.99 -6.34
N GLY A 57 0.19 7.21 -5.43
CA GLY A 57 -0.09 6.27 -4.33
C GLY A 57 -0.52 4.90 -4.84
N THR A 58 -1.35 4.85 -5.87
CA THR A 58 -1.80 3.60 -6.51
C THR A 58 -0.61 2.86 -7.11
N PHE A 59 0.21 3.53 -7.92
CA PHE A 59 1.39 2.91 -8.51
C PHE A 59 2.36 2.37 -7.47
N ALA A 60 2.55 3.09 -6.36
CA ALA A 60 3.37 2.60 -5.26
C ALA A 60 2.79 1.33 -4.62
N HIS A 61 1.48 1.28 -4.42
CA HIS A 61 0.79 0.11 -3.88
C HIS A 61 0.89 -1.10 -4.82
N GLU A 62 0.51 -0.95 -6.09
CA GLU A 62 0.55 -2.03 -7.10
C GLU A 62 1.97 -2.56 -7.37
N LEU A 63 2.97 -1.67 -7.30
CA LEU A 63 4.38 -2.08 -7.37
C LEU A 63 4.77 -2.95 -6.17
N CYS A 64 4.27 -2.63 -4.97
CA CYS A 64 4.57 -3.41 -3.77
C CYS A 64 3.86 -4.76 -3.79
N HIS A 65 2.65 -4.84 -4.33
CA HIS A 65 1.98 -6.13 -4.61
C HIS A 65 2.86 -7.02 -5.47
N PHE A 66 3.41 -6.47 -6.56
CA PHE A 66 4.36 -7.21 -7.41
C PHE A 66 5.60 -7.66 -6.65
N LEU A 67 6.22 -6.77 -5.86
CA LEU A 67 7.44 -7.10 -5.10
C LEU A 67 7.20 -8.16 -4.03
N LEU A 68 5.97 -8.31 -3.55
CA LEU A 68 5.56 -9.33 -2.58
C LEU A 68 5.02 -10.61 -3.22
N TRP A 69 4.83 -10.66 -4.54
CA TRP A 69 4.15 -11.77 -5.23
C TRP A 69 4.75 -13.15 -4.91
N GLU A 70 6.09 -13.24 -4.84
CA GLU A 70 6.79 -14.49 -4.52
C GLU A 70 7.03 -14.70 -3.01
N ALA A 71 6.66 -13.74 -2.16
CA ALA A 71 6.84 -13.83 -0.71
C ALA A 71 5.81 -14.77 -0.05
N GLY A 72 4.73 -15.11 -0.75
CA GLY A 72 3.61 -15.90 -0.22
C GLY A 72 2.69 -15.07 0.68
N ASP A 73 1.75 -15.76 1.34
CA ASP A 73 0.77 -15.11 2.20
C ASP A 73 1.46 -14.49 3.45
N PRO A 74 1.04 -13.29 3.88
CA PRO A 74 1.62 -12.62 5.03
C PRO A 74 1.23 -13.34 6.33
N PRO A 75 1.94 -13.05 7.44
CA PRO A 75 1.48 -13.42 8.77
C PRO A 75 0.04 -12.94 8.99
N GLY A 76 -0.85 -13.84 9.38
CA GLY A 76 -2.28 -13.62 9.55
C GLY A 76 -3.15 -14.00 8.34
N GLY A 77 -2.54 -14.38 7.21
CA GLY A 77 -3.21 -15.00 6.07
C GLY A 77 -3.53 -14.08 4.90
N PRO A 78 -4.08 -14.65 3.81
CA PRO A 78 -4.30 -13.95 2.54
C PRO A 78 -5.23 -12.74 2.67
N ASP A 79 -6.13 -12.73 3.67
CA ASP A 79 -6.99 -11.57 3.96
C ASP A 79 -6.20 -10.31 4.35
N LEU A 80 -4.93 -10.45 4.74
CA LEU A 80 -4.04 -9.35 5.08
C LEU A 80 -3.08 -8.95 3.94
N MET A 81 -3.22 -9.52 2.73
CA MET A 81 -2.38 -9.18 1.58
C MET A 81 -2.31 -7.67 1.34
N GLU A 82 -3.45 -7.00 1.19
CA GLU A 82 -3.52 -5.55 0.98
C GLU A 82 -2.84 -4.73 2.09
N HIS A 83 -3.01 -5.15 3.35
CA HIS A 83 -2.36 -4.53 4.50
C HIS A 83 -0.84 -4.73 4.48
N SER A 84 -0.38 -5.92 4.07
CA SER A 84 1.03 -6.25 3.93
C SER A 84 1.67 -5.45 2.80
N THR A 85 0.94 -5.24 1.70
CA THR A 85 1.34 -4.38 0.58
C THR A 85 1.47 -2.92 1.00
N ASP A 86 0.52 -2.39 1.78
CA ASP A 86 0.62 -1.04 2.34
C ASP A 86 1.82 -0.89 3.29
N CYS A 87 2.09 -1.91 4.11
CA CYS A 87 3.29 -1.96 4.96
C CYS A 87 4.58 -1.97 4.12
N ALA A 88 4.64 -2.75 3.03
CA ALA A 88 5.79 -2.78 2.12
C ALA A 88 5.98 -1.42 1.43
N ALA A 89 4.90 -0.78 0.99
CA ALA A 89 4.97 0.55 0.41
C ALA A 89 5.50 1.59 1.42
N ALA A 90 5.06 1.53 2.68
CA ALA A 90 5.62 2.36 3.73
C ALA A 90 7.10 2.05 4.00
N TYR A 91 7.47 0.77 4.05
CA TYR A 91 8.85 0.30 4.23
C TYR A 91 9.78 0.84 3.12
N LEU A 92 9.35 0.77 1.86
CA LEU A 92 10.11 1.28 0.71
C LEU A 92 10.12 2.81 0.57
N GLY A 93 9.41 3.53 1.44
CA GLY A 93 9.42 4.99 1.51
C GLY A 93 8.26 5.69 0.79
N PHE A 94 7.27 4.96 0.29
CA PHE A 94 6.08 5.52 -0.37
C PHE A 94 4.94 5.87 0.59
N GLY A 95 5.09 5.61 1.89
CA GLY A 95 4.00 5.71 2.86
C GLY A 95 3.29 7.07 2.92
N VAL A 96 3.97 8.18 2.60
CA VAL A 96 3.32 9.51 2.49
C VAL A 96 2.32 9.56 1.33
N LEU A 97 2.63 8.93 0.19
CA LEU A 97 1.75 8.89 -0.98
C LEU A 97 0.47 8.12 -0.66
N LEU A 98 0.62 6.96 0.00
CA LEU A 98 -0.50 6.14 0.44
C LEU A 98 -1.32 6.85 1.53
N ALA A 99 -0.68 7.37 2.58
CA ALA A 99 -1.37 8.07 3.67
C ALA A 99 -2.21 9.26 3.16
N ASN A 100 -1.69 10.00 2.19
CA ASN A 100 -2.42 11.11 1.57
C ASN A 100 -3.58 10.64 0.67
N SER A 101 -3.60 9.38 0.25
CA SER A 101 -4.55 8.82 -0.72
C SER A 101 -5.50 7.78 -0.12
N ALA A 102 -5.32 7.37 1.14
CA ALA A 102 -6.06 6.27 1.76
C ALA A 102 -7.59 6.42 1.71
N ARG A 103 -8.12 7.64 1.88
CA ARG A 103 -9.56 7.90 1.75
C ARG A 103 -10.09 7.72 0.34
N THR A 104 -9.25 7.98 -0.66
CA THR A 104 -9.59 7.74 -2.05
C THR A 104 -9.71 6.23 -2.26
N PHE A 105 -8.73 5.42 -1.82
CA PHE A 105 -8.79 3.96 -1.90
C PHE A 105 -10.03 3.36 -1.21
N ALA A 106 -10.34 3.82 0.01
CA ALA A 106 -11.52 3.35 0.74
C ALA A 106 -12.83 3.60 -0.04
N LYS A 107 -12.95 4.76 -0.70
CA LYS A 107 -14.13 5.06 -1.52
C LYS A 107 -14.26 4.11 -2.72
N TRP A 108 -13.16 3.85 -3.42
CA TRP A 108 -13.19 2.96 -4.58
C TRP A 108 -13.52 1.53 -4.18
N GLN A 109 -13.00 1.07 -3.04
CA GLN A 109 -13.36 -0.21 -2.46
C GLN A 109 -14.87 -0.30 -2.20
N ASP A 110 -15.46 0.69 -1.52
CA ASP A 110 -16.91 0.73 -1.26
C ASP A 110 -17.74 0.70 -2.56
N ASP A 111 -17.33 1.44 -3.59
CA ASP A 111 -18.04 1.53 -4.89
C ASP A 111 -18.03 0.19 -5.66
N LEU A 112 -17.03 -0.68 -5.45
CA LEU A 112 -16.89 -1.98 -6.14
C LEU A 112 -17.59 -3.13 -5.41
N TYR A 113 -17.55 -3.12 -4.08
CA TYR A 113 -18.02 -4.23 -3.25
C TYR A 113 -19.47 -4.09 -2.76
N GLY A 114 -20.21 -3.09 -3.24
CA GLY A 114 -21.61 -2.80 -2.87
C GLY A 114 -22.64 -3.92 -3.04
N TYR A 115 -22.25 -5.14 -3.45
CA TYR A 115 -23.16 -6.28 -3.66
C TYR A 115 -22.68 -7.65 -3.13
N TRP A 116 -21.48 -7.81 -2.55
CA TRP A 116 -21.03 -9.10 -2.00
C TRP A 116 -20.37 -8.95 -0.61
N GLN A 117 -20.77 -9.79 0.32
CA GLN A 117 -20.45 -9.70 1.75
C GLN A 117 -18.96 -9.96 2.08
N SER A 118 -18.48 -9.18 3.05
CA SER A 118 -17.55 -9.55 4.15
C SER A 118 -16.30 -10.38 3.85
N SER A 119 -15.47 -9.97 2.89
CA SER A 119 -14.03 -10.21 3.03
C SER A 119 -13.40 -9.00 3.72
N THR A 120 -12.63 -9.25 4.78
CA THR A 120 -11.95 -8.25 5.63
C THR A 120 -10.73 -7.60 4.97
N ALA A 121 -10.54 -7.76 3.67
CA ALA A 121 -9.39 -7.24 2.94
C ALA A 121 -9.56 -5.73 2.67
N GLY A 122 -9.24 -4.91 3.68
CA GLY A 122 -9.16 -3.46 3.57
C GLY A 122 -7.74 -2.96 3.33
N TYR A 123 -7.60 -1.64 3.20
CA TYR A 123 -6.32 -0.93 3.26
C TYR A 123 -6.01 -0.47 4.69
N LEU A 124 -4.75 -0.19 4.98
CA LEU A 124 -4.39 0.47 6.22
C LEU A 124 -5.06 1.85 6.32
N SER A 125 -5.57 2.17 7.51
CA SER A 125 -6.10 3.51 7.79
C SER A 125 -5.03 4.59 7.61
N GLU A 126 -5.44 5.86 7.40
CA GLU A 126 -4.49 6.99 7.32
C GLU A 126 -3.52 7.01 8.51
N GLN A 127 -4.02 6.76 9.73
CA GLN A 127 -3.22 6.76 10.94
C GLN A 127 -2.24 5.57 10.97
N SER A 128 -2.68 4.40 10.51
CA SER A 128 -1.85 3.21 10.43
C SER A 128 -0.72 3.40 9.40
N LEU A 129 -1.02 3.95 8.21
CA LEU A 129 -0.02 4.29 7.18
C LEU A 129 0.99 5.31 7.68
N VAL A 130 0.55 6.35 8.38
CA VAL A 130 1.44 7.34 9.01
C VAL A 130 2.35 6.68 10.06
N THR A 131 1.81 5.73 10.82
CA THR A 131 2.59 4.97 11.82
C THR A 131 3.60 4.05 11.16
N ALA A 132 3.22 3.31 10.11
CA ALA A 132 4.11 2.47 9.32
C ALA A 132 5.23 3.30 8.65
N THR A 133 4.89 4.48 8.14
CA THR A 133 5.88 5.43 7.59
C THR A 133 6.88 5.87 8.66
N ALA A 134 6.40 6.18 9.88
CA ALA A 134 7.29 6.51 11.00
C ALA A 134 8.19 5.35 11.41
N ALA A 135 7.64 4.13 11.46
CA ALA A 135 8.39 2.92 11.81
C ALA A 135 9.49 2.64 10.78
N SER A 136 9.16 2.69 9.48
CA SER A 136 10.14 2.55 8.39
C SER A 136 11.27 3.58 8.53
N ALA A 137 10.93 4.87 8.68
CA ALA A 137 11.94 5.91 8.83
C ALA A 137 12.84 5.68 10.06
N VAL A 138 12.28 5.24 11.19
CA VAL A 138 13.06 4.92 12.39
C VAL A 138 13.98 3.73 12.15
N LEU A 139 13.49 2.65 11.55
CA LEU A 139 14.29 1.44 11.23
C LEU A 139 15.49 1.76 10.34
N HIS A 140 15.29 2.62 9.33
CA HIS A 140 16.33 3.00 8.40
C HIS A 140 17.18 4.19 8.87
N GLY A 141 16.86 4.81 10.01
CA GLY A 141 17.54 6.02 10.50
C GLY A 141 17.30 7.26 9.64
N PHE A 142 16.18 7.33 8.92
CA PHE A 142 15.82 8.46 8.07
C PHE A 142 15.22 9.62 8.87
N ASP A 143 15.47 10.85 8.39
CA ASP A 143 14.80 12.04 8.92
C ASP A 143 13.32 12.04 8.52
N LEU A 144 12.46 12.35 9.50
CA LEU A 144 11.01 12.43 9.31
C LEU A 144 10.56 13.82 8.85
N GLY A 145 11.43 14.84 8.82
CA GLY A 145 11.11 16.19 8.36
C GLY A 145 10.48 16.25 6.95
N PRO A 146 11.04 15.56 5.94
CA PRO A 146 10.44 15.47 4.61
C PRO A 146 9.07 14.79 4.62
N ALA A 147 8.92 13.69 5.35
CA ALA A 147 7.65 12.98 5.47
C ALA A 147 6.57 13.85 6.14
N GLU A 148 6.91 14.54 7.23
CA GLU A 148 6.00 15.47 7.90
C GLU A 148 5.54 16.59 6.95
N SER A 149 6.47 17.14 6.17
CA SER A 149 6.17 18.23 5.24
C SER A 149 5.27 17.78 4.09
N GLY A 150 5.50 16.57 3.56
CA GLY A 150 4.73 15.98 2.47
C GLY A 150 3.34 15.45 2.87
N LEU A 151 3.10 15.17 4.15
CA LEU A 151 1.79 14.76 4.64
C LEU A 151 0.77 15.90 4.61
N LYS A 152 -0.50 15.54 4.36
CA LYS A 152 -1.65 16.42 4.58
C LYS A 152 -1.60 17.03 6.00
N PRO A 153 -1.94 18.32 6.18
CA PRO A 153 -1.71 19.01 7.45
C PRO A 153 -2.26 18.32 8.70
N TYR A 154 -3.43 17.67 8.62
CA TYR A 154 -4.04 16.99 9.76
C TYR A 154 -3.28 15.73 10.20
N LEU A 155 -2.60 15.05 9.27
CA LEU A 155 -1.83 13.83 9.54
C LEU A 155 -0.47 14.09 10.20
N ARG A 156 0.05 15.31 10.12
CA ARG A 156 1.34 15.69 10.72
C ARG A 156 1.36 15.48 12.23
N SER A 157 0.22 15.70 12.88
CA SER A 157 0.08 15.49 14.32
C SER A 157 0.20 14.00 14.68
N ASP A 158 -0.30 13.11 13.83
CA ASP A 158 -0.24 11.68 14.03
C ASP A 158 1.17 11.14 13.78
N LEU A 159 1.90 11.69 12.80
CA LEU A 159 3.31 11.34 12.59
C LEU A 159 4.16 11.67 13.83
N LYS A 160 3.95 12.85 14.44
CA LYS A 160 4.63 13.25 15.67
C LYS A 160 4.30 12.33 16.84
N LYS A 161 3.03 11.92 16.98
CA LYS A 161 2.60 10.96 18.01
C LYS A 161 3.24 9.60 17.78
N ALA A 162 3.23 9.10 16.55
CA ALA A 162 3.84 7.82 16.18
C ALA A 162 5.34 7.82 16.50
N LYS A 163 6.10 8.85 16.08
CA LYS A 163 7.52 9.01 16.40
C LYS A 163 7.79 8.95 17.92
N ARG A 164 6.98 9.67 18.71
CA ARG A 164 7.11 9.68 20.18
C ARG A 164 6.77 8.33 20.80
N ALA A 165 5.72 7.67 20.31
CA ALA A 165 5.29 6.36 20.80
C ALA A 165 6.35 5.30 20.50
N LEU A 166 6.91 5.28 19.28
CA LEU A 166 8.00 4.41 18.90
C LEU A 166 9.23 4.63 19.79
N ALA A 167 9.69 5.88 19.95
CA ALA A 167 10.84 6.18 20.80
C ALA A 167 10.64 5.81 22.29
N LYS A 168 9.40 5.87 22.78
CA LYS A 168 9.07 5.55 24.17
C LYS A 168 8.93 4.04 24.41
N ASN A 169 8.22 3.36 23.52
CA ASN A 169 7.78 1.97 23.72
C ASN A 169 8.73 0.97 23.04
N HIS A 170 9.41 1.40 21.98
CA HIS A 170 10.33 0.60 21.16
C HIS A 170 11.62 1.39 20.89
N PRO A 171 12.42 1.71 21.94
CA PRO A 171 13.63 2.52 21.80
C PRO A 171 14.66 1.88 20.86
N ASP A 172 14.68 0.55 20.78
CA ASP A 172 15.30 -0.22 19.72
C ASP A 172 14.21 -0.99 18.96
N LEU A 173 13.71 -0.37 17.88
CA LEU A 173 12.65 -0.94 17.07
C LEU A 173 13.12 -2.19 16.32
N GLY A 174 14.39 -2.26 15.91
CA GLY A 174 14.94 -3.44 15.22
C GLY A 174 14.92 -4.67 16.13
N SER A 175 15.43 -4.51 17.36
CA SER A 175 15.35 -5.57 18.37
C SER A 175 13.90 -5.93 18.71
N SER A 176 13.03 -4.93 18.89
CA SER A 176 11.60 -5.17 19.18
C SER A 176 10.90 -5.99 18.09
N LEU A 177 11.22 -5.76 16.82
CA LEU A 177 10.65 -6.53 15.71
C LEU A 177 11.22 -7.96 15.64
N SER A 178 12.51 -8.14 15.97
CA SER A 178 13.15 -9.46 15.96
C SER A 178 12.61 -10.41 17.04
N GLU A 179 11.98 -9.86 18.08
CA GLU A 179 11.36 -10.62 19.17
C GLU A 179 9.93 -11.09 18.80
N ILE A 180 9.35 -10.62 17.70
CA ILE A 180 8.01 -11.03 17.27
C ILE A 180 8.07 -12.45 16.71
N ASP A 181 7.36 -13.38 17.35
CA ASP A 181 7.15 -14.71 16.81
C ASP A 181 6.05 -14.68 15.74
N LEU A 182 6.45 -14.71 14.47
CA LEU A 182 5.53 -14.71 13.34
C LEU A 182 4.63 -15.96 13.31
N LEU A 183 5.04 -17.06 13.95
CA LEU A 183 4.23 -18.28 14.03
C LEU A 183 2.98 -18.09 14.89
N GLU A 184 2.96 -17.11 15.80
CA GLU A 184 1.75 -16.75 16.56
C GLU A 184 0.64 -16.21 15.64
N TYR A 185 1.01 -15.78 14.44
CA TYR A 185 0.11 -15.26 13.42
C TYR A 185 -0.07 -16.24 12.26
N ASN A 186 0.31 -17.52 12.40
CA ASN A 186 -0.03 -18.50 11.37
C ASN A 186 -1.55 -18.61 11.21
N TYR A 187 -1.97 -18.59 9.96
CA TYR A 187 -3.33 -18.91 9.56
C TYR A 187 -3.34 -20.38 9.09
N ALA A 188 -4.40 -21.11 9.39
CA ALA A 188 -4.58 -22.53 9.08
C ALA A 188 -5.70 -22.74 8.08
#